data_AF-A0A0P1GFW8-F1
#
_entry.id   AF-A0A0P1GFW8-F1
#
_cell.length_a   1.000
_cell.length_b   1.000
_cell.length_c   1.000
_cell.angle_alpha   90.00
_cell.angle_beta   90.00
_cell.angle_gamma   90.00
#
_symmetry.space_group_name_H-M   'P 1'
#
loop_
_entity.id
_entity.type
_entity.pdbx_description
1 polymer ?
#
loop_
_entity_poly.entity_id
_entity_poly.type
_entity_poly.pdbx_seq_one_letter_code
_entity_poly.pdbx_strand_id
1 'polypeptide(L)'
;MTLNTIGMLWMEGPLSYLEQLCVKSFVDAGHPVVLYHYGPLENVPGGVELDDAEQFLPREGFLTHKRTGSPALHSDVFRYKMLKANRNMIWADTDAYCLRPFETPNGHFYGWESKTHINGGVLGLPHDCATLDALLDFTSDEFAIPSYYGPEYEKELIDAKAAGNPVHASEQPWGVWGPHAVTHFLHETGEAKYALPQEGLYPFLFKDRRKMLKANFDTTGYITENTYSVHFYGRRMRKRLVEREGGIPHPKSLIGQLLAKHKVDPAKAPLPVAAPAPEPEVKAEKPARAPLKGQVNLTDLAEKYGSENGAAKHRYSELYQMLMLPYRGRAVNLLQLGLDIGGGTEAAEQFELPTAQMWLEYFPKGKVHALDTVDSVEFTDERFRFKNWDPEARDSIAAATQDLPALDFIVDDASQASHHQQFAFLELWDKLKSGGIYVIEDLRWQPPTLERDGFTKSGELFYGFQVEKRFQHSDPALEADLNAIAPEISGCFLFQVGYNVKKRHQVAVIHKR
;
A
#
# COMPACT_ATOMS: atom_id res chain seq x y z
N MET A 1 42.89 10.10 -12.60
CA MET A 1 42.43 10.16 -11.21
C MET A 1 41.63 8.90 -10.96
N THR A 2 41.79 8.25 -9.81
CA THR A 2 40.97 7.07 -9.44
C THR A 2 39.55 7.54 -9.15
N LEU A 3 38.54 6.82 -9.67
CA LEU A 3 37.12 7.10 -9.39
C LEU A 3 36.83 6.95 -7.89
N ASN A 4 35.76 7.60 -7.43
CA ASN A 4 35.25 7.43 -6.07
C ASN A 4 34.98 5.95 -5.76
N THR A 5 35.24 5.53 -4.52
CA THR A 5 34.90 4.18 -4.07
C THR A 5 33.39 4.09 -3.85
N ILE A 6 32.78 3.00 -4.29
CA ILE A 6 31.36 2.74 -4.05
C ILE A 6 31.21 1.87 -2.82
N GLY A 7 30.60 2.43 -1.78
CA GLY A 7 30.24 1.70 -0.56
C GLY A 7 28.80 1.19 -0.65
N MET A 8 28.60 -0.08 -0.31
CA MET A 8 27.30 -0.74 -0.30
C MET A 8 27.15 -1.58 0.97
N LEU A 9 25.92 -1.89 1.38
CA LEU A 9 25.64 -2.78 2.51
C LEU A 9 24.82 -3.99 2.07
N TRP A 10 25.23 -5.18 2.51
CA TRP A 10 24.43 -6.40 2.44
C TRP A 10 24.51 -7.15 3.76
N MET A 11 23.36 -7.48 4.35
CA MET A 11 23.32 -8.03 5.71
C MET A 11 24.11 -9.34 5.83
N GLU A 12 23.66 -10.37 5.12
CA GLU A 12 24.27 -11.70 5.06
C GLU A 12 23.57 -12.53 3.97
N GLY A 13 24.14 -13.69 3.64
CA GLY A 13 23.57 -14.66 2.71
C GLY A 13 23.82 -14.34 1.23
N PRO A 14 23.07 -14.99 0.33
CA PRO A 14 23.34 -14.91 -1.10
C PRO A 14 22.85 -13.59 -1.72
N LEU A 15 23.68 -13.02 -2.58
CA LEU A 15 23.27 -12.01 -3.55
C LEU A 15 22.60 -12.71 -4.74
N SER A 16 21.37 -12.33 -5.07
CA SER A 16 20.73 -12.83 -6.30
C SER A 16 21.36 -12.17 -7.53
N TYR A 17 21.00 -12.67 -8.71
CA TYR A 17 21.47 -12.09 -9.97
C TYR A 17 21.12 -10.61 -10.10
N LEU A 18 20.07 -10.12 -9.41
CA LEU A 18 19.66 -8.73 -9.48
C LEU A 18 20.65 -7.82 -8.75
N GLU A 19 21.05 -8.20 -7.54
CA GLU A 19 22.09 -7.48 -6.79
C GLU A 19 23.45 -7.64 -7.46
N GLN A 20 23.78 -8.85 -7.95
CA GLN A 20 25.01 -9.07 -8.69
C GLN A 20 25.12 -8.18 -9.92
N LEU A 21 24.02 -8.00 -10.66
CA LEU A 21 23.99 -7.11 -11.81
C LEU A 21 24.31 -5.66 -11.42
N CYS A 22 23.71 -5.15 -10.35
CA CYS A 22 23.97 -3.80 -9.85
C CYS A 22 25.41 -3.65 -9.33
N VAL A 23 25.87 -4.53 -8.45
CA VAL A 23 27.24 -4.50 -7.91
C VAL A 23 28.28 -4.62 -9.02
N LYS A 24 28.12 -5.58 -9.93
CA LYS A 24 29.03 -5.80 -11.05
C LYS A 24 29.08 -4.61 -12.02
N SER A 25 27.96 -3.90 -12.19
CA SER A 25 27.93 -2.74 -13.08
C SER A 25 28.88 -1.62 -12.64
N PHE A 26 29.10 -1.43 -11.33
CA PHE A 26 30.09 -0.48 -10.82
C PHE A 26 31.53 -0.92 -11.07
N VAL A 27 31.83 -2.21 -10.84
CA VAL A 27 33.14 -2.79 -11.14
C VAL A 27 33.46 -2.64 -12.63
N ASP A 28 32.50 -2.98 -13.50
CA ASP A 28 32.66 -2.87 -14.95
C ASP A 28 32.76 -1.41 -15.43
N ALA A 29 32.22 -0.45 -14.67
CA ALA A 29 32.41 0.98 -14.90
C ALA A 29 33.75 1.52 -14.35
N GLY A 30 34.56 0.68 -13.69
CA GLY A 30 35.90 1.03 -13.21
C GLY A 30 35.96 1.57 -11.78
N HIS A 31 34.86 1.54 -11.02
CA HIS A 31 34.88 1.92 -9.62
C HIS A 31 35.53 0.85 -8.74
N PRO A 32 36.34 1.24 -7.74
CA PRO A 32 36.54 0.41 -6.56
C PRO A 32 35.20 0.21 -5.85
N VAL A 33 34.88 -1.02 -5.44
CA VAL A 33 33.62 -1.34 -4.77
C VAL A 33 33.91 -2.06 -3.46
N VAL A 34 33.36 -1.55 -2.36
CA VAL A 34 33.37 -2.20 -1.05
C VAL A 34 31.94 -2.58 -0.68
N LEU A 35 31.71 -3.86 -0.46
CA LEU A 35 30.45 -4.41 0.04
C LEU A 35 30.61 -4.74 1.52
N TYR A 36 30.05 -3.87 2.36
CA TYR A 36 30.02 -4.08 3.79
C TYR A 36 28.97 -5.14 4.17
N HIS A 37 29.27 -5.96 5.17
CA HIS A 37 28.37 -7.03 5.59
C HIS A 37 28.45 -7.37 7.08
N TYR A 38 27.39 -8.01 7.60
CA TYR A 38 27.28 -8.46 9.00
C TYR A 38 27.41 -9.98 9.18
N GLY A 39 27.51 -10.74 8.09
CA GLY A 39 27.56 -12.18 8.13
C GLY A 39 28.13 -12.76 6.84
N PRO A 40 28.21 -14.10 6.72
CA PRO A 40 28.80 -14.74 5.54
C PRO A 40 27.99 -14.39 4.28
N LEU A 41 28.71 -14.12 3.18
CA LEU A 41 28.13 -13.78 1.88
C LEU A 41 28.30 -14.91 0.87
N GLU A 42 27.35 -15.02 -0.06
CA GLU A 42 27.42 -15.92 -1.21
C GLU A 42 27.15 -15.17 -2.52
N ASN A 43 27.73 -15.66 -3.62
CA ASN A 43 27.56 -15.13 -4.98
C ASN A 43 27.97 -13.66 -5.16
N VAL A 44 28.96 -13.18 -4.42
CA VAL A 44 29.53 -11.84 -4.62
C VAL A 44 30.29 -11.81 -5.97
N PRO A 45 30.05 -10.82 -6.85
CA PRO A 45 30.81 -10.68 -8.09
C PRO A 45 32.31 -10.47 -7.84
N GLY A 46 33.16 -10.98 -8.73
CA GLY A 46 34.60 -10.71 -8.67
C GLY A 46 34.91 -9.21 -8.84
N GLY A 47 35.96 -8.74 -8.16
CA GLY A 47 36.36 -7.32 -8.17
C GLY A 47 35.72 -6.46 -7.08
N VAL A 48 34.99 -7.09 -6.14
CA VAL A 48 34.36 -6.44 -4.98
C VAL A 48 35.21 -6.75 -3.74
N GLU A 49 35.59 -5.71 -3.00
CA GLU A 49 36.18 -5.82 -1.68
C GLU A 49 35.09 -6.05 -0.64
N LEU A 50 35.37 -6.90 0.35
CA LEU A 50 34.45 -7.21 1.44
C LEU A 50 35.03 -6.67 2.73
N ASP A 51 34.19 -6.02 3.53
CA ASP A 51 34.61 -5.47 4.82
C ASP A 51 33.47 -5.52 5.85
N ASP A 52 33.81 -5.47 7.12
CA ASP A 52 32.88 -5.65 8.23
C ASP A 52 32.03 -4.39 8.44
N ALA A 53 30.70 -4.54 8.46
CA ALA A 53 29.78 -3.44 8.72
C ALA A 53 29.78 -3.00 10.20
N GLU A 54 30.19 -3.87 11.14
CA GLU A 54 30.20 -3.56 12.58
C GLU A 54 31.16 -2.42 12.95
N GLN A 55 32.15 -2.13 12.10
CA GLN A 55 33.07 -1.01 12.31
C GLN A 55 32.37 0.37 12.29
N PHE A 56 31.21 0.48 11.63
CA PHE A 56 30.44 1.73 11.55
C PHE A 56 29.16 1.68 12.38
N LEU A 57 28.43 0.56 12.33
CA LEU A 57 27.17 0.41 13.04
C LEU A 57 27.06 -1.02 13.52
N PRO A 58 26.99 -1.28 14.84
CA PRO A 58 26.78 -2.63 15.37
C PRO A 58 25.50 -3.28 14.84
N ARG A 59 25.48 -4.63 14.78
CA ARG A 59 24.25 -5.38 14.47
C ARG A 59 23.21 -5.30 15.59
N GLU A 60 23.67 -5.12 16.83
CA GLU A 60 22.79 -4.91 17.99
C GLU A 60 21.93 -3.66 17.81
N GLY A 61 20.68 -3.71 18.29
CA GLY A 61 19.73 -2.60 18.10
C GLY A 61 19.20 -2.46 16.68
N PHE A 62 19.25 -3.52 15.86
CA PHE A 62 18.87 -3.48 14.43
C PHE A 62 17.53 -2.77 14.17
N LEU A 63 17.59 -1.65 13.46
CA LEU A 63 16.45 -0.76 13.28
C LEU A 63 15.65 -1.12 12.04
N THR A 64 14.43 -1.61 12.27
CA THR A 64 13.44 -1.83 11.19
C THR A 64 12.24 -0.92 11.35
N HIS A 65 11.72 -0.47 10.22
CA HIS A 65 10.51 0.33 10.22
C HIS A 65 9.29 -0.56 10.57
N LYS A 66 8.62 -0.24 11.67
CA LYS A 66 7.56 -1.05 12.32
C LYS A 66 6.39 -1.35 11.38
N ARG A 67 6.09 -0.47 10.40
CA ARG A 67 5.01 -0.70 9.41
C ARG A 67 5.38 -1.66 8.29
N THR A 68 6.63 -1.64 7.84
CA THR A 68 7.01 -2.25 6.56
C THR A 68 7.99 -3.41 6.72
N GLY A 69 8.51 -3.60 7.93
CA GLY A 69 9.62 -4.51 8.24
C GLY A 69 10.90 -4.14 7.49
N SER A 70 10.99 -2.90 6.99
CA SER A 70 12.09 -2.49 6.12
C SER A 70 13.32 -2.19 6.97
N PRO A 71 14.51 -2.72 6.61
CA PRO A 71 15.78 -2.36 7.27
C PRO A 71 16.31 -0.99 6.84
N ALA A 72 15.44 -0.13 6.29
CA ALA A 72 15.84 1.15 5.69
C ALA A 72 16.48 2.06 6.73
N LEU A 73 15.92 2.15 7.95
CA LEU A 73 16.46 2.98 9.03
C LEU A 73 17.90 2.58 9.38
N HIS A 74 18.16 1.27 9.53
CA HIS A 74 19.51 0.75 9.78
C HIS A 74 20.47 1.10 8.64
N SER A 75 20.03 0.93 7.39
CA SER A 75 20.82 1.28 6.21
C SER A 75 21.06 2.79 6.07
N ASP A 76 20.13 3.63 6.54
CA ASP A 76 20.27 5.10 6.54
C ASP A 76 21.34 5.52 7.54
N VAL A 77 21.30 5.03 8.79
CA VAL A 77 22.35 5.33 9.77
C VAL A 77 23.70 4.78 9.33
N PHE A 78 23.73 3.55 8.82
CA PHE A 78 24.96 2.94 8.32
C PHE A 78 25.60 3.80 7.22
N ARG A 79 24.83 4.21 6.21
CA ARG A 79 25.38 4.98 5.08
C ARG A 79 25.94 6.32 5.54
N TYR A 80 25.31 7.01 6.51
CA TYR A 80 25.84 8.26 7.04
C TYR A 80 27.15 8.05 7.80
N LYS A 81 27.22 7.05 8.68
CA LYS A 81 28.45 6.75 9.43
C LYS A 81 29.59 6.31 8.52
N MET A 82 29.29 5.49 7.50
CA MET A 82 30.26 5.07 6.49
C MET A 82 30.78 6.28 5.69
N LEU A 83 29.90 7.17 5.21
CA LEU A 83 30.32 8.39 4.50
C LEU A 83 31.15 9.33 5.40
N LYS A 84 30.86 9.37 6.71
CA LYS A 84 31.62 10.18 7.67
C LYS A 84 33.03 9.66 7.91
N ALA A 85 33.18 8.34 7.97
CA ALA A 85 34.46 7.69 8.23
C ALA A 85 35.36 7.65 6.99
N ASN A 86 34.80 7.68 5.78
CA ASN A 86 35.54 7.45 4.54
C ASN A 86 35.59 8.69 3.64
N ARG A 87 36.80 9.08 3.23
CA ARG A 87 36.98 10.11 2.18
C ARG A 87 36.79 9.48 0.79
N ASN A 88 36.30 10.28 -0.17
CA ASN A 88 36.13 9.87 -1.57
C ASN A 88 35.20 8.66 -1.78
N MET A 89 34.22 8.45 -0.90
CA MET A 89 33.26 7.36 -1.01
C MET A 89 31.88 7.88 -1.43
N ILE A 90 31.17 7.11 -2.24
CA ILE A 90 29.76 7.33 -2.58
C ILE A 90 28.99 6.09 -2.16
N TRP A 91 27.88 6.28 -1.43
CA TRP A 91 26.95 5.21 -1.15
C TRP A 91 26.13 4.86 -2.40
N ALA A 92 25.91 3.57 -2.65
CA ALA A 92 24.88 3.10 -3.56
C ALA A 92 24.13 1.90 -2.97
N ASP A 93 22.80 1.90 -3.07
CA ASP A 93 22.00 0.73 -2.73
C ASP A 93 22.38 -0.43 -3.66
N THR A 94 22.29 -1.67 -3.18
CA THR A 94 22.62 -2.88 -3.97
C THR A 94 21.62 -3.15 -5.11
N ASP A 95 20.64 -2.28 -5.31
CA ASP A 95 19.69 -2.27 -6.42
C ASP A 95 19.79 -1.00 -7.28
N ALA A 96 20.85 -0.20 -7.13
CA ALA A 96 21.21 0.87 -8.04
C ALA A 96 22.15 0.34 -9.14
N TYR A 97 21.68 0.33 -10.39
CA TYR A 97 22.50 -0.08 -11.53
C TYR A 97 23.35 1.10 -12.02
N CYS A 98 24.65 0.88 -12.22
CA CYS A 98 25.59 1.85 -12.77
C CYS A 98 25.61 1.78 -14.29
N LEU A 99 25.13 2.84 -14.94
CA LEU A 99 25.18 2.99 -16.39
C LEU A 99 26.48 3.65 -16.83
N ARG A 100 26.99 4.60 -16.04
CA ARG A 100 28.21 5.38 -16.29
C ARG A 100 28.94 5.69 -14.98
N PRO A 101 30.28 5.93 -15.04
CA PRO A 101 31.06 6.29 -13.86
C PRO A 101 30.48 7.48 -13.08
N PHE A 102 30.48 7.37 -11.75
CA PHE A 102 30.09 8.43 -10.83
C PHE A 102 31.28 9.33 -10.57
N GLU A 103 31.32 10.46 -11.27
CA GLU A 103 32.36 11.46 -11.17
C GLU A 103 31.81 12.71 -10.49
N THR A 104 32.49 13.16 -9.44
CA THR A 104 32.12 14.40 -8.74
C THR A 104 33.36 15.23 -8.41
N PRO A 105 33.40 16.52 -8.81
CA PRO A 105 34.54 17.38 -8.53
C PRO A 105 34.57 17.89 -7.07
N ASN A 106 33.46 17.77 -6.35
CA ASN A 106 33.28 18.35 -5.01
C ASN A 106 32.82 17.32 -3.97
N GLY A 107 32.72 16.04 -4.33
CA GLY A 107 32.25 14.97 -3.45
C GLY A 107 30.73 14.84 -3.33
N HIS A 108 29.95 15.81 -3.81
CA HIS A 108 28.49 15.72 -3.84
C HIS A 108 28.03 14.89 -5.05
N PHE A 109 27.22 13.86 -4.81
CA PHE A 109 26.66 13.01 -5.87
C PHE A 109 25.35 12.34 -5.42
N TYR A 110 24.23 13.04 -5.63
CA TYR A 110 22.87 12.61 -5.32
C TYR A 110 21.91 13.35 -6.24
N GLY A 111 20.63 12.97 -6.28
CA GLY A 111 19.69 13.51 -7.25
C GLY A 111 18.25 13.46 -6.80
N TRP A 112 17.44 14.27 -7.48
CA TRP A 112 15.99 14.32 -7.27
C TRP A 112 15.34 13.00 -7.70
N GLU A 113 14.50 12.39 -6.87
CA GLU A 113 13.65 11.27 -7.31
C GLU A 113 12.24 11.72 -7.73
N SER A 114 11.89 12.94 -7.34
CA SER A 114 10.60 13.57 -7.60
C SER A 114 10.74 15.09 -7.55
N LYS A 115 9.65 15.82 -7.74
CA LYS A 115 9.63 17.29 -7.64
C LYS A 115 9.96 17.82 -6.24
N THR A 116 9.88 16.98 -5.21
CA THR A 116 9.95 17.43 -3.80
C THR A 116 10.94 16.64 -2.96
N HIS A 117 11.57 15.59 -3.50
CA HIS A 117 12.47 14.72 -2.72
C HIS A 117 13.74 14.39 -3.49
N ILE A 118 14.87 14.50 -2.78
CA ILE A 118 16.18 13.95 -3.11
C ILE A 118 16.29 12.59 -2.41
N ASN A 119 16.68 11.57 -3.15
CA ASN A 119 16.73 10.20 -2.64
C ASN A 119 18.14 9.82 -2.18
N GLY A 120 18.23 9.02 -1.11
CA GLY A 120 19.48 8.53 -0.52
C GLY A 120 20.04 7.25 -1.14
N GLY A 121 19.36 6.62 -2.10
CA GLY A 121 19.74 5.35 -2.70
C GLY A 121 21.03 5.40 -3.52
N VAL A 122 21.43 6.59 -3.97
CA VAL A 122 22.80 6.94 -4.36
C VAL A 122 23.13 8.25 -3.66
N LEU A 123 24.14 8.24 -2.80
CA LEU A 123 24.44 9.36 -1.91
C LEU A 123 25.95 9.55 -1.73
N GLY A 124 26.50 10.53 -2.44
CA GLY A 124 27.82 11.10 -2.19
C GLY A 124 27.66 12.39 -1.41
N LEU A 125 28.05 12.39 -0.14
CA LEU A 125 28.20 13.58 0.68
C LEU A 125 29.67 13.66 1.11
N PRO A 126 30.35 14.81 0.96
CA PRO A 126 31.69 14.95 1.52
C PRO A 126 31.66 14.68 3.03
N HIS A 127 32.67 13.97 3.53
CA HIS A 127 32.76 13.54 4.93
C HIS A 127 32.72 14.70 5.96
N ASP A 128 32.97 15.92 5.52
CA ASP A 128 33.06 17.16 6.29
C ASP A 128 31.98 18.18 5.91
N CYS A 129 30.93 17.74 5.17
CA CYS A 129 29.84 18.62 4.78
C CYS A 129 28.80 18.78 5.89
N ALA A 130 28.13 19.93 5.92
CA ALA A 130 27.19 20.28 6.98
C ALA A 130 25.95 19.38 6.98
N THR A 131 25.46 18.96 5.80
CA THR A 131 24.32 18.04 5.70
C THR A 131 24.61 16.71 6.38
N LEU A 132 25.81 16.16 6.19
CA LEU A 132 26.16 14.87 6.77
C LEU A 132 26.23 14.96 8.30
N ASP A 133 26.77 16.06 8.83
CA ASP A 133 26.80 16.32 10.28
C ASP A 133 25.38 16.46 10.85
N ALA A 134 24.49 17.19 10.18
CA ALA A 134 23.09 17.35 10.61
C ALA A 134 22.31 16.03 10.55
N LEU A 135 22.52 15.21 9.52
CA LEU A 135 21.94 13.87 9.42
C LEU A 135 22.39 12.97 10.57
N LEU A 136 23.69 12.98 10.90
CA LEU A 136 24.24 12.19 12.00
C LEU A 136 23.74 12.66 13.36
N ASP A 137 23.66 13.97 13.58
CA ASP A 137 23.11 14.54 14.81
C ASP A 137 21.64 14.14 14.99
N PHE A 138 20.82 14.33 13.96
CA PHE A 138 19.40 13.98 13.99
C PHE A 138 19.16 12.48 14.21
N THR A 139 19.96 11.63 13.56
CA THR A 139 19.81 10.16 13.67
C THR A 139 20.49 9.56 14.90
N SER A 140 21.13 10.38 15.75
CA SER A 140 21.72 9.93 17.01
C SER A 140 20.68 9.72 18.12
N ASP A 141 19.50 10.33 18.00
CA ASP A 141 18.35 10.13 18.89
C ASP A 141 17.23 9.38 18.15
N GLU A 142 16.98 8.14 18.55
CA GLU A 142 15.89 7.31 18.02
C GLU A 142 14.49 7.91 18.26
N PHE A 143 14.38 8.92 19.12
CA PHE A 143 13.16 9.65 19.43
C PHE A 143 13.22 11.12 18.97
N ALA A 144 14.15 11.46 18.08
CA ALA A 144 14.24 12.78 17.47
C ALA A 144 12.92 13.16 16.78
N ILE A 145 12.55 14.43 16.91
CA ILE A 145 11.30 14.97 16.38
C ILE A 145 11.60 15.68 15.04
N PRO A 146 11.11 15.17 13.90
CA PRO A 146 11.33 15.79 12.58
C PRO A 146 10.50 17.06 12.39
N SER A 147 11.16 18.17 12.02
CA SER A 147 10.53 19.46 11.70
C SER A 147 9.89 19.51 10.30
N TYR A 148 10.20 18.55 9.42
CA TYR A 148 9.85 18.57 8.00
C TYR A 148 8.54 17.85 7.63
N TYR A 149 7.72 17.46 8.62
CA TYR A 149 6.35 16.97 8.40
C TYR A 149 5.27 17.99 8.77
N GLY A 150 5.68 19.21 9.11
CA GLY A 150 4.79 20.31 9.46
C GLY A 150 4.44 20.38 10.95
N PRO A 151 3.92 21.53 11.40
CA PRO A 151 3.78 21.85 12.82
C PRO A 151 2.78 20.95 13.56
N GLU A 152 1.77 20.41 12.86
CA GLU A 152 0.78 19.53 13.48
C GLU A 152 1.39 18.19 13.89
N TYR A 153 2.16 17.57 12.99
CA TYR A 153 2.84 16.31 13.28
C TYR A 153 3.96 16.50 14.31
N GLU A 154 4.72 17.60 14.19
CA GLU A 154 5.73 17.95 15.19
C GLU A 154 5.11 18.10 16.59
N LYS A 155 3.97 18.81 16.68
CA LYS A 155 3.22 18.96 17.93
C LYS A 155 2.74 17.62 18.50
N GLU A 156 2.22 16.71 17.66
CA GLU A 156 1.83 15.36 18.09
C GLU A 156 2.99 14.64 18.79
N LEU A 157 4.19 14.69 18.21
CA LEU A 157 5.38 14.04 18.77
C LEU A 157 5.89 14.73 20.05
N ILE A 158 5.83 16.06 20.11
CA ILE A 158 6.17 16.84 21.31
C ILE A 158 5.22 16.48 22.46
N ASP A 159 3.91 16.49 22.20
CA ASP A 159 2.88 16.18 23.20
C ASP A 159 3.01 14.72 23.68
N ALA A 160 3.31 13.77 22.79
CA ALA A 160 3.57 12.38 23.13
C ALA A 160 4.83 12.22 24.01
N LYS A 161 5.93 12.92 23.69
CA LYS A 161 7.15 12.94 24.51
C LYS A 161 6.90 13.55 25.89
N ALA A 162 6.15 14.65 25.97
CA ALA A 162 5.77 15.30 27.23
C ALA A 162 4.88 14.41 28.11
N ALA A 163 4.04 13.56 27.50
CA ALA A 163 3.23 12.55 28.17
C ALA A 163 4.00 11.28 28.58
N GLY A 164 5.32 11.23 28.38
CA GLY A 164 6.16 10.07 28.71
C GLY A 164 6.09 8.93 27.68
N ASN A 165 5.52 9.16 26.51
CA ASN A 165 5.36 8.19 25.42
C ASN A 165 6.04 8.67 24.12
N PRO A 166 7.38 8.88 24.11
CA PRO A 166 8.06 9.37 22.92
C PRO A 166 7.95 8.37 21.77
N VAL A 167 7.79 8.88 20.55
CA VAL A 167 7.58 8.04 19.36
C VAL A 167 8.92 7.69 18.72
N HIS A 168 9.28 6.42 18.82
CA HIS A 168 10.51 5.87 18.24
C HIS A 168 10.51 5.99 16.68
N ALA A 169 11.67 6.21 16.08
CA ALA A 169 11.86 6.41 14.63
C ALA A 169 11.28 5.27 13.78
N SER A 170 11.23 4.04 14.32
CA SER A 170 10.57 2.90 13.66
C SER A 170 9.08 3.10 13.42
N GLU A 171 8.44 3.99 14.17
CA GLU A 171 6.99 4.24 14.16
C GLU A 171 6.62 5.51 13.39
N GLN A 172 7.59 6.41 13.18
CA GLN A 172 7.48 7.61 12.37
C GLN A 172 7.33 7.27 10.87
N PRO A 173 6.98 8.23 9.97
CA PRO A 173 6.71 7.92 8.58
C PRO A 173 7.92 7.30 7.86
N TRP A 174 7.63 6.43 6.89
CA TRP A 174 8.67 5.83 6.06
C TRP A 174 9.42 6.92 5.31
N GLY A 175 10.75 6.93 5.45
CA GLY A 175 11.63 7.95 4.89
C GLY A 175 12.10 9.01 5.88
N VAL A 176 11.66 8.95 7.16
CA VAL A 176 12.08 9.90 8.21
C VAL A 176 13.59 10.08 8.26
N TRP A 177 14.38 9.01 8.33
CA TRP A 177 15.85 9.10 8.31
C TRP A 177 16.46 8.98 6.93
N GLY A 178 15.67 8.69 5.90
CA GLY A 178 16.13 8.49 4.53
C GLY A 178 15.85 9.72 3.66
N PRO A 179 15.11 9.59 2.55
CA PRO A 179 14.93 10.67 1.57
C PRO A 179 14.36 11.96 2.18
N HIS A 180 13.55 11.91 3.24
CA HIS A 180 12.95 13.12 3.80
C HIS A 180 13.95 13.91 4.64
N ALA A 181 14.70 13.26 5.54
CA ALA A 181 15.80 13.92 6.26
C ALA A 181 16.89 14.40 5.28
N VAL A 182 17.29 13.58 4.31
CA VAL A 182 18.28 13.98 3.29
C VAL A 182 17.83 15.24 2.58
N THR A 183 16.58 15.28 2.09
CA THR A 183 16.03 16.46 1.42
C THR A 183 16.01 17.68 2.35
N HIS A 184 15.53 17.51 3.58
CA HIS A 184 15.44 18.60 4.54
C HIS A 184 16.80 19.23 4.85
N PHE A 185 17.78 18.42 5.25
CA PHE A 185 19.09 18.92 5.66
C PHE A 185 19.91 19.45 4.47
N LEU A 186 19.75 18.89 3.27
CA LEU A 186 20.32 19.47 2.05
C LEU A 186 19.76 20.87 1.77
N HIS A 187 18.47 21.10 2.03
CA HIS A 187 17.89 22.44 1.90
C HIS A 187 18.37 23.38 3.00
N GLU A 188 18.36 22.92 4.26
CA GLU A 188 18.76 23.71 5.43
C GLU A 188 20.19 24.24 5.30
N THR A 189 21.11 23.41 4.82
CA THR A 189 22.53 23.76 4.65
C THR A 189 22.83 24.43 3.31
N GLY A 190 21.87 24.50 2.39
CA GLY A 190 22.02 25.03 1.04
C GLY A 190 22.81 24.13 0.07
N GLU A 191 22.98 22.85 0.40
CA GLU A 191 23.70 21.85 -0.39
C GLU A 191 22.81 21.12 -1.42
N ALA A 192 21.49 21.35 -1.38
CA ALA A 192 20.54 20.87 -2.40
C ALA A 192 20.86 21.36 -3.82
N LYS A 193 21.58 22.48 -3.95
CA LYS A 193 22.04 23.04 -5.25
C LYS A 193 22.97 22.11 -6.03
N TYR A 194 23.58 21.11 -5.39
CA TYR A 194 24.44 20.13 -6.05
C TYR A 194 23.68 18.89 -6.55
N ALA A 195 22.38 18.78 -6.26
CA ALA A 195 21.59 17.64 -6.67
C ALA A 195 21.47 17.54 -8.19
N LEU A 196 21.75 16.36 -8.73
CA LEU A 196 21.54 16.02 -10.13
C LEU A 196 20.04 16.07 -10.48
N PRO A 197 19.69 16.40 -11.73
CA PRO A 197 18.33 16.23 -12.23
C PRO A 197 17.84 14.78 -12.08
N GLN A 198 16.52 14.61 -12.05
CA GLN A 198 15.90 13.30 -11.82
C GLN A 198 16.35 12.22 -12.81
N GLU A 199 16.51 12.57 -14.08
CA GLU A 199 17.00 11.63 -15.11
C GLU A 199 18.43 11.12 -14.87
N GLY A 200 19.21 11.82 -14.04
CA GLY A 200 20.59 11.47 -13.74
C GLY A 200 20.71 10.17 -12.97
N LEU A 201 19.83 9.94 -11.99
CA LEU A 201 19.88 8.76 -11.11
C LEU A 201 18.57 7.95 -11.08
N TYR A 202 17.44 8.60 -11.37
CA TYR A 202 16.10 8.02 -11.27
C TYR A 202 15.30 8.20 -12.57
N PRO A 203 15.83 7.75 -13.74
CA PRO A 203 15.15 7.88 -15.02
C PRO A 203 13.81 7.15 -15.05
N PHE A 204 13.73 5.97 -14.40
CA PHE A 204 12.49 5.25 -14.18
C PHE A 204 11.94 5.54 -12.78
N LEU A 205 10.82 6.25 -12.72
CA LEU A 205 10.07 6.45 -11.48
C LEU A 205 9.52 5.12 -10.94
N PHE A 206 9.20 5.08 -9.65
CA PHE A 206 8.65 3.89 -9.01
C PHE A 206 7.43 3.33 -9.76
N LYS A 207 6.52 4.20 -10.23
CA LYS A 207 5.32 3.80 -11.03
C LYS A 207 5.68 3.14 -12.37
N ASP A 208 6.82 3.52 -12.93
CA ASP A 208 7.31 3.12 -14.25
C ASP A 208 8.20 1.88 -14.21
N ARG A 209 8.62 1.42 -13.02
CA ARG A 209 9.56 0.29 -12.84
C ARG A 209 9.23 -0.96 -13.65
N ARG A 210 7.94 -1.23 -13.90
CA ARG A 210 7.48 -2.40 -14.69
C ARG A 210 7.92 -2.32 -16.16
N LYS A 211 8.16 -1.12 -16.70
CA LYS A 211 8.62 -0.91 -18.07
C LYS A 211 10.00 -1.54 -18.30
N MET A 212 10.85 -1.59 -17.27
CA MET A 212 12.17 -2.23 -17.34
C MET A 212 12.10 -3.75 -17.62
N LEU A 213 10.95 -4.37 -17.37
CA LEU A 213 10.70 -5.80 -17.61
C LEU A 213 10.01 -6.08 -18.94
N LYS A 214 9.49 -5.06 -19.63
CA LYS A 214 8.79 -5.23 -20.90
C LYS A 214 9.78 -5.55 -22.02
N ALA A 215 9.49 -6.59 -22.79
CA ALA A 215 10.29 -6.94 -23.97
C ALA A 215 10.25 -5.81 -25.02
N ASN A 216 11.41 -5.45 -25.58
CA ASN A 216 11.57 -4.42 -26.61
C ASN A 216 10.99 -3.04 -26.22
N PHE A 217 10.93 -2.73 -24.93
CA PHE A 217 10.51 -1.39 -24.49
C PHE A 217 11.55 -0.36 -24.91
N ASP A 218 11.12 0.70 -25.58
CA ASP A 218 11.99 1.79 -25.98
C ASP A 218 12.38 2.64 -24.77
N THR A 219 13.68 2.62 -24.44
CA THR A 219 14.25 3.35 -23.31
C THR A 219 14.76 4.73 -23.66
N THR A 220 14.70 5.16 -24.94
CA THR A 220 15.31 6.42 -25.42
C THR A 220 14.77 7.65 -24.69
N GLY A 221 13.50 7.65 -24.29
CA GLY A 221 12.90 8.73 -23.50
C GLY A 221 13.16 8.65 -21.98
N TYR A 222 13.88 7.64 -21.52
CA TYR A 222 14.17 7.39 -20.10
C TYR A 222 15.66 7.49 -19.82
N ILE A 223 16.47 6.81 -20.64
CA ILE A 223 17.91 6.74 -20.50
C ILE A 223 18.53 7.65 -21.57
N THR A 224 19.13 8.75 -21.11
CA THR A 224 19.78 9.77 -21.96
C THR A 224 21.30 9.75 -21.73
N GLU A 225 22.04 10.57 -22.46
CA GLU A 225 23.46 10.79 -22.16
C GLU A 225 23.71 11.41 -20.78
N ASN A 226 22.67 11.89 -20.08
CA ASN A 226 22.78 12.44 -18.73
C ASN A 226 22.54 11.39 -17.63
N THR A 227 22.09 10.19 -17.99
CA THR A 227 21.78 9.13 -17.01
C THR A 227 23.05 8.43 -16.52
N TYR A 228 23.31 8.48 -15.22
CA TYR A 228 24.40 7.77 -14.55
C TYR A 228 23.93 6.45 -13.93
N SER A 229 22.71 6.44 -13.39
CA SER A 229 22.17 5.27 -12.68
C SER A 229 20.72 4.97 -13.06
N VAL A 230 20.33 3.71 -12.86
CA VAL A 230 18.95 3.25 -12.92
C VAL A 230 18.62 2.51 -11.62
N HIS A 231 17.68 3.04 -10.83
CA HIS A 231 17.23 2.37 -9.62
C HIS A 231 16.24 1.25 -9.92
N PHE A 232 16.52 0.03 -9.47
CA PHE A 232 15.68 -1.13 -9.75
C PHE A 232 14.54 -1.32 -8.75
N TYR A 233 14.56 -0.67 -7.59
CA TYR A 233 13.58 -0.89 -6.52
C TYR A 233 13.51 -2.38 -6.11
N GLY A 234 14.67 -2.94 -5.80
CA GLY A 234 14.99 -4.36 -5.65
C GLY A 234 13.94 -5.15 -4.90
N ARG A 235 13.47 -4.70 -3.73
CA ARG A 235 12.41 -5.42 -2.97
C ARG A 235 11.15 -5.66 -3.83
N ARG A 236 10.70 -4.64 -4.57
CA ARG A 236 9.49 -4.74 -5.41
C ARG A 236 9.78 -5.41 -6.75
N MET A 237 10.98 -5.22 -7.29
CA MET A 237 11.42 -5.85 -8.53
C MET A 237 11.56 -7.37 -8.37
N ARG A 238 12.28 -7.82 -7.32
CA ARG A 238 12.42 -9.24 -6.98
C ARG A 238 11.06 -9.92 -6.86
N LYS A 239 10.15 -9.32 -6.07
CA LYS A 239 8.78 -9.81 -5.90
C LYS A 239 8.06 -9.97 -7.24
N ARG A 240 8.10 -8.94 -8.11
CA ARG A 240 7.44 -8.97 -9.41
C ARG A 240 8.01 -10.03 -10.34
N LEU A 241 9.34 -10.13 -10.41
CA LEU A 241 10.03 -11.11 -11.24
C LEU A 241 9.62 -12.54 -10.84
N VAL A 242 9.63 -12.86 -9.54
CA VAL A 242 9.21 -14.16 -9.02
C VAL A 242 7.72 -14.42 -9.33
N GLU A 243 6.83 -13.50 -8.98
CA GLU A 243 5.38 -13.75 -9.05
C GLU A 243 4.80 -13.75 -10.46
N ARG A 244 5.46 -13.09 -11.42
CA ARG A 244 4.82 -12.73 -12.70
C ARG A 244 5.68 -12.98 -13.92
N GLU A 245 6.99 -13.15 -13.74
CA GLU A 245 7.94 -13.39 -14.83
C GLU A 245 8.67 -14.74 -14.65
N GLY A 246 8.22 -15.60 -13.74
CA GLY A 246 8.84 -16.91 -13.48
C GLY A 246 10.24 -16.83 -12.86
N GLY A 247 10.58 -15.69 -12.24
CA GLY A 247 11.85 -15.46 -11.57
C GLY A 247 13.00 -15.01 -12.47
N ILE A 248 12.80 -14.87 -13.79
CA ILE A 248 13.84 -14.46 -14.74
C ILE A 248 13.26 -13.40 -15.70
N PRO A 249 13.91 -12.24 -15.91
CA PRO A 249 13.39 -11.23 -16.84
C PRO A 249 13.45 -11.72 -18.28
N HIS A 250 12.52 -11.27 -19.12
CA HIS A 250 12.57 -11.54 -20.55
C HIS A 250 13.92 -11.06 -21.16
N PRO A 251 14.62 -11.83 -22.00
CA PRO A 251 15.95 -11.46 -22.51
C PRO A 251 16.00 -10.13 -23.28
N LYS A 252 14.90 -9.78 -23.94
CA LYS A 252 14.75 -8.50 -24.67
C LYS A 252 14.25 -7.32 -23.80
N SER A 253 14.02 -7.52 -22.52
CA SER A 253 13.73 -6.41 -21.59
C SER A 253 15.00 -5.64 -21.24
N LEU A 254 14.88 -4.45 -20.65
CA LEU A 254 16.05 -3.69 -20.20
C LEU A 254 16.92 -4.53 -19.25
N ILE A 255 16.34 -5.08 -18.19
CA ILE A 255 17.11 -5.89 -17.21
C ILE A 255 17.70 -7.14 -17.88
N GLY A 256 16.96 -7.80 -18.78
CA GLY A 256 17.47 -8.95 -19.54
C GLY A 256 18.68 -8.62 -20.41
N GLN A 257 18.66 -7.47 -21.10
CA GLN A 257 19.78 -6.99 -21.90
C GLN A 257 20.99 -6.61 -21.03
N LEU A 258 20.75 -6.02 -19.86
CA LEU A 258 21.82 -5.67 -18.90
C LEU A 258 22.47 -6.92 -18.30
N LEU A 259 21.71 -7.97 -17.98
CA LEU A 259 22.27 -9.26 -17.58
C LEU A 259 23.23 -9.82 -18.63
N ALA A 260 22.83 -9.78 -19.91
CA ALA A 260 23.67 -10.22 -21.01
C ALA A 260 24.94 -9.35 -21.16
N LYS A 261 24.81 -8.02 -21.09
CA LYS A 261 25.93 -7.06 -21.13
C LYS A 261 26.98 -7.38 -20.08
N HIS A 262 26.56 -7.67 -18.85
CA HIS A 262 27.44 -7.95 -17.72
C HIS A 262 27.76 -9.43 -17.55
N LYS A 263 27.29 -10.31 -18.44
CA LYS A 263 27.51 -11.77 -18.36
C LYS A 263 27.08 -12.36 -17.01
N VAL A 264 26.01 -11.82 -16.41
CA VAL A 264 25.41 -12.33 -15.18
C VAL A 264 24.37 -13.38 -15.54
N ASP A 265 24.58 -14.60 -15.06
CA ASP A 265 23.69 -15.74 -15.33
C ASP A 265 22.61 -15.84 -14.24
N PRO A 266 21.33 -15.54 -14.56
CA PRO A 266 20.25 -15.59 -13.57
C PRO A 266 20.00 -16.99 -13.00
N ALA A 267 20.43 -18.07 -13.68
CA ALA A 267 20.26 -19.43 -13.19
C ALA A 267 21.26 -19.80 -12.09
N LYS A 268 22.43 -19.14 -12.03
CA LYS A 268 23.47 -19.44 -11.02
C LYS A 268 23.20 -18.82 -9.66
N ALA A 269 22.42 -17.74 -9.64
CA ALA A 269 22.02 -17.05 -8.43
C ALA A 269 20.58 -16.56 -8.57
N PRO A 270 19.61 -17.48 -8.54
CA PRO A 270 18.21 -17.13 -8.72
C PRO A 270 17.76 -16.13 -7.65
N LEU A 271 16.70 -15.38 -7.96
CA LEU A 271 16.04 -14.57 -6.94
C LEU A 271 15.64 -15.47 -5.78
N PRO A 272 15.83 -15.02 -4.52
CA PRO A 272 15.26 -15.74 -3.40
C PRO A 272 13.76 -15.80 -3.60
N VAL A 273 13.27 -16.98 -3.97
CA VAL A 273 11.88 -17.34 -3.75
C VAL A 273 11.79 -17.33 -2.24
N ALA A 274 11.12 -16.33 -1.67
CA ALA A 274 10.98 -16.28 -0.23
C ALA A 274 10.51 -17.66 0.23
N ALA A 275 11.35 -18.36 1.01
CA ALA A 275 10.83 -19.39 1.86
C ALA A 275 9.65 -18.75 2.60
N PRO A 276 8.49 -19.43 2.70
CA PRO A 276 7.39 -18.88 3.48
C PRO A 276 7.98 -18.46 4.83
N ALA A 277 7.75 -17.20 5.22
CA ALA A 277 8.30 -16.64 6.44
C ALA A 277 8.12 -17.65 7.59
N PRO A 278 9.15 -17.87 8.44
CA PRO A 278 9.01 -18.76 9.57
C PRO A 278 7.75 -18.35 10.30
N GLU A 279 6.91 -19.35 10.46
CA GLU A 279 5.64 -19.21 11.11
C GLU A 279 5.88 -18.68 12.52
N PRO A 280 5.11 -17.68 13.01
CA PRO A 280 5.00 -17.57 14.46
C PRO A 280 4.64 -18.97 14.96
N GLU A 281 5.40 -19.45 15.96
CA GLU A 281 5.39 -20.84 16.41
C GLU A 281 3.99 -21.45 16.31
N VAL A 282 3.89 -22.45 15.43
CA VAL A 282 2.67 -23.14 14.97
C VAL A 282 1.76 -22.27 14.07
N LYS A 283 1.95 -22.26 12.73
CA LYS A 283 0.75 -22.37 11.89
C LYS A 283 0.44 -23.85 11.77
N ALA A 284 -0.72 -24.20 12.27
CA ALA A 284 -1.42 -25.34 11.73
C ALA A 284 -1.42 -25.19 10.20
N GLU A 285 -1.13 -26.29 9.48
CA GLU A 285 -1.60 -26.42 8.10
C GLU A 285 -3.01 -25.83 8.07
N LYS A 286 -3.29 -24.87 7.18
CA LYS A 286 -4.69 -24.55 6.90
C LYS A 286 -5.28 -25.90 6.52
N PRO A 287 -6.19 -26.48 7.32
CA PRO A 287 -6.79 -27.72 6.91
C PRO A 287 -7.38 -27.39 5.54
N ALA A 288 -7.09 -28.21 4.53
CA ALA A 288 -7.97 -28.27 3.38
C ALA A 288 -9.37 -28.34 4.01
N ARG A 289 -10.20 -27.31 3.81
CA ARG A 289 -11.57 -27.35 4.31
C ARG A 289 -12.15 -28.56 3.62
N ALA A 290 -12.21 -29.68 4.34
CA ALA A 290 -13.01 -30.80 3.91
C ALA A 290 -14.38 -30.20 3.62
N PRO A 291 -15.02 -30.51 2.48
CA PRO A 291 -16.38 -30.07 2.26
C PRO A 291 -17.16 -30.53 3.48
N LEU A 292 -17.54 -29.59 4.34
CA LEU A 292 -18.31 -29.91 5.53
C LEU A 292 -19.58 -30.54 4.98
N LYS A 293 -19.78 -31.83 5.28
CA LYS A 293 -21.10 -32.44 5.17
C LYS A 293 -21.97 -31.73 6.21
N GLY A 294 -22.48 -30.54 5.87
CA GLY A 294 -23.22 -29.66 6.77
C GLY A 294 -23.03 -28.18 6.47
N GLN A 295 -24.14 -27.54 6.08
CA GLN A 295 -24.41 -26.09 5.96
C GLN A 295 -23.51 -25.25 5.02
N VAL A 296 -24.17 -24.52 4.10
CA VAL A 296 -23.54 -23.58 3.16
C VAL A 296 -22.86 -22.44 3.92
N ASN A 297 -21.60 -22.18 3.60
CA ASN A 297 -20.80 -21.08 4.15
C ASN A 297 -20.68 -19.94 3.13
N LEU A 298 -20.94 -18.71 3.56
CA LEU A 298 -20.99 -17.52 2.71
C LEU A 298 -19.62 -17.14 2.14
N THR A 299 -18.52 -17.41 2.86
CA THR A 299 -17.17 -17.21 2.32
C THR A 299 -16.88 -18.16 1.18
N ASP A 300 -17.30 -19.43 1.30
CA ASP A 300 -17.14 -20.42 0.23
C ASP A 300 -18.00 -20.03 -0.99
N LEU A 301 -19.18 -19.44 -0.78
CA LEU A 301 -20.01 -18.88 -1.87
C LEU A 301 -19.38 -17.66 -2.52
N ALA A 302 -18.83 -16.74 -1.72
CA ALA A 302 -18.15 -15.56 -2.25
C ALA A 302 -16.97 -15.95 -3.14
N GLU A 303 -16.21 -16.97 -2.75
CA GLU A 303 -15.12 -17.53 -3.57
C GLU A 303 -15.65 -18.25 -4.81
N LYS A 304 -16.71 -19.06 -4.68
CA LYS A 304 -17.37 -19.76 -5.80
C LYS A 304 -17.81 -18.80 -6.90
N TYR A 305 -18.39 -17.67 -6.52
CA TYR A 305 -18.95 -16.69 -7.45
C TYR A 305 -18.00 -15.54 -7.80
N GLY A 306 -16.82 -15.45 -7.18
CA GLY A 306 -15.81 -14.43 -7.47
C GLY A 306 -16.05 -13.05 -6.83
N SER A 307 -17.01 -12.95 -5.89
CA SER A 307 -17.40 -11.70 -5.23
C SER A 307 -16.24 -11.07 -4.46
N GLU A 308 -16.20 -9.73 -4.44
CA GLU A 308 -15.24 -8.95 -3.65
C GLU A 308 -15.29 -9.21 -2.13
N ASN A 309 -16.40 -9.79 -1.66
CA ASN A 309 -16.64 -10.16 -0.26
C ASN A 309 -15.82 -11.38 0.25
N GLY A 310 -15.16 -12.14 -0.63
CA GLY A 310 -14.48 -13.39 -0.28
C GLY A 310 -13.22 -13.24 0.60
N ALA A 311 -12.75 -14.36 1.18
CA ALA A 311 -11.60 -14.36 2.10
C ALA A 311 -10.26 -13.96 1.46
N ALA A 312 -10.14 -14.08 0.14
CA ALA A 312 -8.97 -13.64 -0.63
C ALA A 312 -8.96 -12.12 -0.90
N LYS A 313 -10.08 -11.42 -0.67
CA LYS A 313 -10.28 -10.00 -0.98
C LYS A 313 -10.66 -9.21 0.29
N HIS A 314 -11.89 -8.72 0.41
CA HIS A 314 -12.31 -7.84 1.52
C HIS A 314 -12.75 -8.59 2.78
N ARG A 315 -13.00 -9.91 2.70
CA ARG A 315 -13.45 -10.81 3.78
C ARG A 315 -14.71 -10.37 4.54
N TYR A 316 -15.53 -9.48 3.99
CA TYR A 316 -16.82 -9.10 4.58
C TYR A 316 -17.77 -10.31 4.71
N SER A 317 -17.63 -11.32 3.84
CA SER A 317 -18.39 -12.59 3.93
C SER A 317 -18.27 -13.30 5.29
N GLU A 318 -17.16 -13.15 6.02
CA GLU A 318 -16.99 -13.73 7.35
C GLU A 318 -17.90 -13.05 8.38
N LEU A 319 -17.99 -11.71 8.31
CA LEU A 319 -18.87 -10.91 9.15
C LEU A 319 -20.34 -11.19 8.80
N TYR A 320 -20.67 -11.20 7.50
CA TYR A 320 -22.00 -11.55 7.03
C TYR A 320 -22.43 -12.94 7.44
N GLN A 321 -21.51 -13.92 7.39
CA GLN A 321 -21.78 -15.27 7.88
C GLN A 321 -22.21 -15.25 9.35
N MET A 322 -21.54 -14.49 10.21
CA MET A 322 -21.89 -14.40 11.63
C MET A 322 -23.24 -13.70 11.85
N LEU A 323 -23.49 -12.60 11.15
CA LEU A 323 -24.70 -11.79 11.34
C LEU A 323 -25.95 -12.43 10.74
N MET A 324 -25.82 -13.06 9.57
CA MET A 324 -26.96 -13.47 8.75
C MET A 324 -27.27 -14.96 8.83
N LEU A 325 -26.38 -15.80 9.37
CA LEU A 325 -26.63 -17.24 9.52
C LEU A 325 -27.96 -17.57 10.23
N PRO A 326 -28.38 -16.87 11.30
CA PRO A 326 -29.67 -17.13 11.95
C PRO A 326 -30.90 -16.91 11.05
N TYR A 327 -30.73 -16.15 9.95
CA TYR A 327 -31.78 -15.78 9.02
C TYR A 327 -31.79 -16.62 7.75
N ARG A 328 -30.76 -17.44 7.52
CA ARG A 328 -30.57 -18.21 6.28
C ARG A 328 -31.81 -18.98 5.82
N GLY A 329 -32.52 -19.63 6.75
CA GLY A 329 -33.71 -20.43 6.47
C GLY A 329 -35.03 -19.64 6.38
N ARG A 330 -34.99 -18.31 6.53
CA ARG A 330 -36.15 -17.41 6.57
C ARG A 330 -36.39 -16.75 5.21
N ALA A 331 -37.61 -16.29 4.98
CA ALA A 331 -37.96 -15.48 3.82
C ALA A 331 -37.59 -14.02 4.08
N VAL A 332 -36.32 -13.68 3.87
CA VAL A 332 -35.79 -12.32 4.05
C VAL A 332 -35.87 -11.52 2.76
N ASN A 333 -35.97 -10.20 2.86
CA ASN A 333 -35.73 -9.27 1.76
C ASN A 333 -34.37 -8.60 1.99
N LEU A 334 -33.43 -8.79 1.06
CA LEU A 334 -32.12 -8.15 1.08
C LEU A 334 -32.04 -7.13 -0.06
N LEU A 335 -31.59 -5.92 0.22
CA LEU A 335 -31.24 -4.91 -0.77
C LEU A 335 -29.73 -4.78 -0.87
N GLN A 336 -29.19 -4.86 -2.08
CA GLN A 336 -27.79 -4.58 -2.41
C GLN A 336 -27.72 -3.29 -3.22
N LEU A 337 -26.88 -2.34 -2.81
CA LEU A 337 -26.46 -1.20 -3.64
C LEU A 337 -25.08 -1.52 -4.21
N GLY A 338 -24.92 -1.40 -5.53
CA GLY A 338 -23.70 -1.79 -6.23
C GLY A 338 -23.63 -3.28 -6.51
N LEU A 339 -23.39 -3.66 -7.77
CA LEU A 339 -23.43 -5.06 -8.24
C LEU A 339 -22.06 -5.68 -8.52
N ASP A 340 -20.94 -5.04 -8.13
CA ASP A 340 -19.58 -5.56 -8.36
C ASP A 340 -19.28 -5.77 -9.87
N ILE A 341 -19.84 -4.89 -10.72
CA ILE A 341 -19.77 -5.00 -12.20
C ILE A 341 -18.62 -4.21 -12.83
N GLY A 342 -17.83 -3.47 -12.04
CA GLY A 342 -16.72 -2.63 -12.52
C GLY A 342 -17.22 -1.37 -13.23
N GLY A 343 -16.95 -0.19 -12.64
CA GLY A 343 -17.36 1.09 -13.20
C GLY A 343 -16.62 1.47 -14.48
N GLY A 344 -17.17 1.06 -15.64
CA GLY A 344 -16.73 1.47 -16.97
C GLY A 344 -17.91 1.51 -17.94
N THR A 345 -18.02 2.58 -18.72
CA THR A 345 -19.08 2.78 -19.73
C THR A 345 -18.82 1.99 -21.03
N GLU A 346 -18.21 0.81 -20.93
CA GLU A 346 -18.01 -0.07 -22.09
C GLU A 346 -19.20 -1.02 -22.20
N ALA A 347 -19.73 -1.10 -23.43
CA ALA A 347 -20.97 -1.76 -23.77
C ALA A 347 -21.01 -3.23 -23.33
N ALA A 348 -22.07 -3.59 -22.61
CA ALA A 348 -22.73 -4.90 -22.53
C ALA A 348 -21.92 -6.12 -23.04
N GLU A 349 -20.83 -6.46 -22.34
CA GLU A 349 -20.38 -7.84 -22.25
C GLU A 349 -21.02 -8.42 -20.99
N GLN A 350 -21.55 -9.64 -21.09
CA GLN A 350 -22.33 -10.35 -20.07
C GLN A 350 -21.75 -10.18 -18.66
N PHE A 351 -22.28 -9.24 -17.88
CA PHE A 351 -21.87 -9.10 -16.49
C PHE A 351 -22.38 -10.33 -15.72
N GLU A 352 -21.45 -11.16 -15.26
CA GLU A 352 -21.76 -12.05 -14.15
C GLU A 352 -22.19 -11.16 -12.97
N LEU A 353 -23.18 -11.60 -12.19
CA LEU A 353 -23.61 -10.91 -10.97
C LEU A 353 -23.17 -11.69 -9.71
N PRO A 354 -21.86 -11.78 -9.41
CA PRO A 354 -21.31 -12.55 -8.29
C PRO A 354 -22.09 -12.39 -6.99
N THR A 355 -22.35 -11.15 -6.60
CA THR A 355 -22.97 -10.81 -5.31
C THR A 355 -24.44 -11.19 -5.29
N ALA A 356 -25.19 -10.99 -6.38
CA ALA A 356 -26.60 -11.40 -6.47
C ALA A 356 -26.74 -12.92 -6.42
N GLN A 357 -25.91 -13.66 -7.16
CA GLN A 357 -25.90 -15.12 -7.17
C GLN A 357 -25.53 -15.69 -5.79
N MET A 358 -24.52 -15.10 -5.14
CA MET A 358 -24.13 -15.43 -3.78
C MET A 358 -25.30 -15.29 -2.80
N TRP A 359 -26.02 -14.16 -2.83
CA TRP A 359 -27.16 -13.94 -1.94
C TRP A 359 -28.34 -14.88 -2.20
N LEU A 360 -28.65 -15.13 -3.47
CA LEU A 360 -29.72 -16.04 -3.89
C LEU A 360 -29.47 -17.49 -3.46
N GLU A 361 -28.21 -17.95 -3.46
CA GLU A 361 -27.85 -19.27 -2.95
C GLU A 361 -27.77 -19.30 -1.42
N TYR A 362 -27.27 -18.22 -0.79
CA TYR A 362 -27.17 -18.16 0.66
C TYR A 362 -28.55 -18.16 1.32
N PHE A 363 -29.50 -17.36 0.81
CA PHE A 363 -30.88 -17.27 1.30
C PHE A 363 -31.85 -17.99 0.36
N PRO A 364 -32.06 -19.32 0.49
CA PRO A 364 -32.88 -20.10 -0.43
C PRO A 364 -34.36 -19.68 -0.48
N LYS A 365 -34.86 -18.98 0.55
CA LYS A 365 -36.22 -18.43 0.60
C LYS A 365 -36.26 -16.90 0.51
N GLY A 366 -35.09 -16.27 0.44
CA GLY A 366 -34.97 -14.81 0.42
C GLY A 366 -35.21 -14.23 -0.96
N LYS A 367 -35.56 -12.95 -0.99
CA LYS A 367 -35.63 -12.11 -2.18
C LYS A 367 -34.47 -11.13 -2.16
N VAL A 368 -33.82 -10.97 -3.31
CA VAL A 368 -32.68 -10.07 -3.50
C VAL A 368 -33.13 -8.93 -4.39
N HIS A 369 -33.00 -7.72 -3.88
CA HIS A 369 -33.23 -6.48 -4.59
C HIS A 369 -31.87 -5.83 -4.85
N ALA A 370 -31.66 -5.26 -6.03
CA ALA A 370 -30.40 -4.63 -6.39
C ALA A 370 -30.63 -3.27 -7.03
N LEU A 371 -29.79 -2.30 -6.67
CA LEU A 371 -29.68 -1.01 -7.33
C LEU A 371 -28.26 -0.80 -7.86
N ASP A 372 -28.16 -0.32 -9.09
CA ASP A 372 -26.89 0.09 -9.70
C ASP A 372 -27.11 1.25 -10.69
N THR A 373 -26.04 1.88 -11.12
CA THR A 373 -26.01 2.95 -12.12
C THR A 373 -26.15 2.47 -13.55
N VAL A 374 -26.00 1.16 -13.81
CA VAL A 374 -26.23 0.60 -15.16
C VAL A 374 -27.71 0.55 -15.52
N ASP A 375 -28.04 0.73 -16.79
CA ASP A 375 -29.42 0.82 -17.26
C ASP A 375 -30.19 -0.51 -17.10
N SER A 376 -29.51 -1.63 -17.30
CA SER A 376 -30.10 -2.97 -17.23
C SER A 376 -29.05 -4.03 -16.93
N VAL A 377 -29.52 -5.20 -16.47
CA VAL A 377 -28.70 -6.39 -16.24
C VAL A 377 -29.32 -7.59 -16.94
N GLU A 378 -28.51 -8.43 -17.58
CA GLU A 378 -28.96 -9.68 -18.20
C GLU A 378 -28.95 -10.83 -17.18
N PHE A 379 -29.84 -10.78 -16.20
CA PHE A 379 -29.98 -11.82 -15.18
C PHE A 379 -31.44 -12.00 -14.77
N THR A 380 -31.94 -13.25 -14.81
CA THR A 380 -33.34 -13.58 -14.52
C THR A 380 -33.42 -14.65 -13.42
N ASP A 381 -34.05 -14.28 -12.29
CA ASP A 381 -34.45 -15.18 -11.20
C ASP A 381 -35.75 -14.62 -10.60
N GLU A 382 -36.73 -15.46 -10.27
CA GLU A 382 -38.04 -15.02 -9.74
C GLU A 382 -37.94 -14.27 -8.40
N ARG A 383 -36.84 -14.47 -7.67
CA ARG A 383 -36.53 -13.86 -6.38
C ARG A 383 -35.61 -12.64 -6.51
N PHE A 384 -35.15 -12.32 -7.71
CA PHE A 384 -34.28 -11.18 -7.97
C PHE A 384 -35.04 -10.01 -8.62
N ARG A 385 -34.78 -8.78 -8.16
CA ARG A 385 -35.28 -7.57 -8.80
C ARG A 385 -34.18 -6.52 -8.89
N PHE A 386 -33.94 -6.04 -10.09
CA PHE A 386 -33.01 -4.96 -10.37
C PHE A 386 -33.75 -3.66 -10.69
N LYS A 387 -33.22 -2.52 -10.25
CA LYS A 387 -33.60 -1.19 -10.73
C LYS A 387 -32.36 -0.31 -10.87
N ASN A 388 -32.33 0.50 -11.92
CA ASN A 388 -31.35 1.56 -12.06
C ASN A 388 -31.63 2.68 -11.05
N TRP A 389 -30.57 3.39 -10.62
CA TRP A 389 -30.68 4.66 -9.91
C TRP A 389 -29.49 5.58 -10.17
N ASP A 390 -29.66 6.86 -9.84
CA ASP A 390 -28.61 7.87 -9.88
C ASP A 390 -28.22 8.26 -8.44
N PRO A 391 -26.99 7.92 -7.99
CA PRO A 391 -26.57 8.19 -6.62
C PRO A 391 -26.33 9.68 -6.33
N GLU A 392 -26.12 10.53 -7.35
CA GLU A 392 -25.95 11.99 -7.15
C GLU A 392 -27.28 12.69 -6.81
N ALA A 393 -28.40 12.11 -7.23
CA ALA A 393 -29.73 12.65 -7.02
C ALA A 393 -30.44 11.91 -5.86
N ARG A 394 -30.51 12.54 -4.68
CA ARG A 394 -31.15 11.96 -3.47
C ARG A 394 -32.57 11.42 -3.74
N ASP A 395 -33.40 12.12 -4.50
CA ASP A 395 -34.77 11.67 -4.83
C ASP A 395 -34.80 10.41 -5.73
N SER A 396 -33.71 10.12 -6.46
CA SER A 396 -33.60 8.98 -7.35
C SER A 396 -33.68 7.65 -6.59
N ILE A 397 -33.04 7.56 -5.42
CA ILE A 397 -33.08 6.35 -4.61
C ILE A 397 -34.49 6.09 -4.05
N ALA A 398 -35.18 7.15 -3.64
CA ALA A 398 -36.54 7.07 -3.12
C ALA A 398 -37.50 6.55 -4.21
N ALA A 399 -37.38 7.07 -5.44
CA ALA A 399 -38.14 6.61 -6.59
C ALA A 399 -37.81 5.16 -6.98
N ALA A 400 -36.52 4.80 -7.03
CA ALA A 400 -36.09 3.44 -7.34
C ALA A 400 -36.64 2.44 -6.30
N THR A 401 -36.66 2.82 -5.03
CA THR A 401 -37.05 1.92 -3.93
C THR A 401 -38.50 2.02 -3.48
N GLN A 402 -39.33 2.85 -4.12
CA GLN A 402 -40.73 3.08 -3.71
C GLN A 402 -41.55 1.79 -3.57
N ASP A 403 -41.35 0.83 -4.49
CA ASP A 403 -42.11 -0.44 -4.56
C ASP A 403 -41.45 -1.59 -3.79
N LEU A 404 -40.33 -1.33 -3.10
CA LEU A 404 -39.65 -2.37 -2.32
C LEU A 404 -40.46 -2.73 -1.07
N PRO A 405 -40.50 -4.02 -0.69
CA PRO A 405 -41.05 -4.43 0.59
C PRO A 405 -40.14 -3.92 1.74
N ALA A 406 -40.60 -4.07 2.97
CA ALA A 406 -39.73 -3.87 4.13
C ALA A 406 -38.54 -4.86 4.08
N LEU A 407 -37.35 -4.34 4.38
CA LEU A 407 -36.06 -4.99 4.19
C LEU A 407 -35.53 -5.53 5.52
N ASP A 408 -34.99 -6.75 5.50
CA ASP A 408 -34.29 -7.34 6.64
C ASP A 408 -32.81 -6.93 6.64
N PHE A 409 -32.24 -6.81 5.43
CA PHE A 409 -30.84 -6.46 5.21
C PHE A 409 -30.70 -5.42 4.10
N ILE A 410 -29.83 -4.44 4.32
CA ILE A 410 -29.35 -3.51 3.28
C ILE A 410 -27.83 -3.57 3.30
N VAL A 411 -27.21 -3.75 2.14
CA VAL A 411 -25.76 -3.74 1.94
C VAL A 411 -25.43 -2.66 0.92
N ASP A 412 -24.65 -1.66 1.34
CA ASP A 412 -24.19 -0.56 0.50
C ASP A 412 -22.73 -0.75 0.12
N ASP A 413 -22.53 -1.19 -1.12
CA ASP A 413 -21.23 -1.34 -1.79
C ASP A 413 -21.27 -0.65 -3.17
N ALA A 414 -21.89 0.53 -3.22
CA ALA A 414 -22.03 1.29 -4.46
C ALA A 414 -20.78 2.14 -4.74
N SER A 415 -20.93 3.43 -5.02
CA SER A 415 -19.81 4.27 -5.48
C SER A 415 -18.76 4.58 -4.41
N GLN A 416 -19.02 4.26 -3.14
CA GLN A 416 -18.15 4.56 -1.99
C GLN A 416 -17.92 6.06 -1.70
N ALA A 417 -18.63 6.96 -2.39
CA ALA A 417 -18.58 8.40 -2.12
C ALA A 417 -19.42 8.72 -0.87
N SER A 418 -18.91 9.58 0.00
CA SER A 418 -19.50 9.79 1.33
C SER A 418 -20.93 10.33 1.25
N HIS A 419 -21.19 11.28 0.36
CA HIS A 419 -22.53 11.85 0.19
C HIS A 419 -23.53 10.82 -0.36
N HIS A 420 -23.10 9.97 -1.30
CA HIS A 420 -23.95 8.89 -1.82
C HIS A 420 -24.35 7.89 -0.73
N GLN A 421 -23.39 7.41 0.06
CA GLN A 421 -23.64 6.46 1.16
C GLN A 421 -24.57 7.05 2.22
N GLN A 422 -24.40 8.33 2.57
CA GLN A 422 -25.21 8.99 3.58
C GLN A 422 -26.63 9.31 3.10
N PHE A 423 -26.80 9.71 1.84
CA PHE A 423 -28.11 9.88 1.23
C PHE A 423 -28.85 8.54 1.16
N ALA A 424 -28.19 7.48 0.70
CA ALA A 424 -28.79 6.16 0.67
C ALA A 424 -29.20 5.67 2.06
N PHE A 425 -28.33 5.85 3.06
CA PHE A 425 -28.62 5.48 4.45
C PHE A 425 -29.88 6.17 4.99
N LEU A 426 -30.02 7.48 4.78
CA LEU A 426 -31.19 8.26 5.21
C LEU A 426 -32.47 7.81 4.50
N GLU A 427 -32.44 7.75 3.18
CA GLU A 427 -33.65 7.46 2.37
C GLU A 427 -34.15 6.02 2.52
N LEU A 428 -33.26 5.08 2.84
CA LEU A 428 -33.62 3.67 3.01
C LEU A 428 -33.94 3.32 4.47
N TRP A 429 -33.71 4.23 5.42
CA TRP A 429 -33.87 3.93 6.85
C TRP A 429 -35.27 3.42 7.18
N ASP A 430 -36.31 4.04 6.63
CA ASP A 430 -37.70 3.66 6.86
C ASP A 430 -38.11 2.36 6.18
N LYS A 431 -37.34 1.92 5.18
CA LYS A 431 -37.55 0.62 4.51
C LYS A 431 -36.92 -0.52 5.30
N LEU A 432 -35.94 -0.24 6.15
CA LEU A 432 -35.35 -1.24 7.05
C LEU A 432 -36.33 -1.58 8.18
N LYS A 433 -36.59 -2.88 8.37
CA LYS A 433 -37.43 -3.39 9.46
C LYS A 433 -36.81 -3.08 10.82
N SER A 434 -37.66 -3.00 11.84
CA SER A 434 -37.21 -3.15 13.23
C SER A 434 -36.45 -4.48 13.38
N GLY A 435 -35.27 -4.43 13.99
CA GLY A 435 -34.33 -5.56 14.05
C GLY A 435 -33.57 -5.85 12.75
N GLY A 436 -33.68 -4.99 11.74
CA GLY A 436 -32.95 -5.09 10.48
C GLY A 436 -31.51 -4.58 10.60
N ILE A 437 -30.66 -5.01 9.65
CA ILE A 437 -29.25 -4.61 9.60
C ILE A 437 -28.96 -3.83 8.31
N TYR A 438 -28.38 -2.64 8.46
CA TYR A 438 -27.77 -1.87 7.38
C TYR A 438 -26.26 -2.04 7.44
N VAL A 439 -25.63 -2.33 6.31
CA VAL A 439 -24.17 -2.42 6.19
C VAL A 439 -23.67 -1.42 5.15
N ILE A 440 -22.60 -0.69 5.48
CA ILE A 440 -21.89 0.20 4.55
C ILE A 440 -20.46 -0.28 4.42
N GLU A 441 -20.06 -0.65 3.21
CA GLU A 441 -18.72 -1.14 2.88
C GLU A 441 -17.73 -0.01 2.54
N ASP A 442 -16.44 -0.35 2.54
CA ASP A 442 -15.31 0.47 2.10
C ASP A 442 -15.22 1.91 2.64
N LEU A 443 -15.53 2.10 3.93
CA LEU A 443 -15.43 3.40 4.61
C LEU A 443 -14.01 4.00 4.68
N ARG A 444 -12.98 3.27 4.23
CA ARG A 444 -11.56 3.65 4.29
C ARG A 444 -11.09 4.55 3.14
N TRP A 445 -11.80 4.53 2.02
CA TRP A 445 -11.36 5.19 0.79
C TRP A 445 -12.58 5.73 0.08
N GLN A 446 -12.46 6.97 -0.39
CA GLN A 446 -13.49 7.65 -1.15
C GLN A 446 -12.92 8.01 -2.52
N PRO A 447 -13.69 7.82 -3.61
CA PRO A 447 -13.25 8.14 -4.97
C PRO A 447 -13.01 9.64 -5.14
N PRO A 448 -11.76 10.10 -5.39
CA PRO A 448 -11.46 11.54 -5.47
C PRO A 448 -12.23 12.30 -6.55
N THR A 449 -12.74 11.60 -7.56
CA THR A 449 -13.49 12.19 -8.68
C THR A 449 -14.97 12.43 -8.38
N LEU A 450 -15.54 11.73 -7.39
CA LEU A 450 -16.94 11.87 -6.98
C LEU A 450 -17.06 12.59 -5.64
N GLU A 451 -16.06 12.39 -4.77
CA GLU A 451 -16.08 12.87 -3.41
C GLU A 451 -16.10 14.41 -3.33
N ARG A 452 -17.01 14.95 -2.51
CA ARG A 452 -17.16 16.40 -2.32
C ARG A 452 -16.17 16.92 -1.26
N ASP A 453 -15.45 17.99 -1.60
CA ASP A 453 -14.53 18.65 -0.67
C ASP A 453 -15.28 19.23 0.54
N GLY A 454 -14.74 19.02 1.74
CA GLY A 454 -15.34 19.49 3.01
C GLY A 454 -16.60 18.73 3.46
N PHE A 455 -17.06 17.73 2.71
CA PHE A 455 -18.14 16.85 3.12
C PHE A 455 -17.66 15.87 4.20
N THR A 456 -18.43 15.69 5.28
CA THR A 456 -18.06 14.76 6.37
C THR A 456 -17.98 13.34 5.84
N LYS A 457 -16.84 12.68 6.06
CA LYS A 457 -16.63 11.32 5.57
C LYS A 457 -17.54 10.34 6.29
N SER A 458 -18.13 9.39 5.57
CA SER A 458 -19.01 8.36 6.17
C SER A 458 -18.31 7.62 7.31
N GLY A 459 -17.03 7.26 7.12
CA GLY A 459 -16.24 6.59 8.15
C GLY A 459 -16.04 7.43 9.42
N GLU A 460 -15.94 8.75 9.30
CA GLU A 460 -15.84 9.68 10.44
C GLU A 460 -17.20 9.90 11.09
N LEU A 461 -18.26 10.05 10.28
CA LEU A 461 -19.63 10.25 10.72
C LEU A 461 -20.11 9.11 11.63
N PHE A 462 -20.01 7.86 11.15
CA PHE A 462 -20.46 6.70 11.92
C PHE A 462 -19.55 6.40 13.11
N TYR A 463 -18.27 6.76 13.05
CA TYR A 463 -17.36 6.64 14.19
C TYR A 463 -17.72 7.63 15.30
N GLY A 464 -17.94 8.89 14.92
CA GLY A 464 -18.44 9.91 15.83
C GLY A 464 -19.73 9.47 16.50
N PHE A 465 -20.69 8.94 15.74
CA PHE A 465 -21.93 8.39 16.31
C PHE A 465 -21.69 7.19 17.24
N GLN A 466 -20.79 6.27 16.89
CA GLN A 466 -20.48 5.12 17.74
C GLN A 466 -20.01 5.57 19.14
N VAL A 467 -19.17 6.61 19.19
CA VAL A 467 -18.58 7.15 20.42
C VAL A 467 -19.56 8.08 21.16
N GLU A 468 -20.11 9.07 20.47
CA GLU A 468 -20.87 10.17 21.06
C GLU A 468 -22.39 9.90 21.14
N LYS A 469 -22.88 8.85 20.46
CA LYS A 469 -24.32 8.55 20.29
C LYS A 469 -25.11 9.69 19.65
N ARG A 470 -24.43 10.60 18.95
CA ARG A 470 -24.98 11.73 18.21
C ARG A 470 -24.18 11.91 16.92
N PHE A 471 -24.86 12.17 15.81
CA PHE A 471 -24.20 12.50 14.55
C PHE A 471 -23.69 13.95 14.57
N GLN A 472 -22.50 14.14 14.02
CA GLN A 472 -21.90 15.45 13.75
C GLN A 472 -21.57 15.52 12.27
N HIS A 473 -22.03 16.56 11.59
CA HIS A 473 -21.90 16.66 10.14
C HIS A 473 -21.63 18.11 9.72
N SER A 474 -20.86 18.32 8.65
CA SER A 474 -20.51 19.67 8.16
C SER A 474 -21.69 20.40 7.53
N ASP A 475 -22.70 19.67 7.04
CA ASP A 475 -24.02 20.14 6.65
C ASP A 475 -25.03 20.01 7.81
N PRO A 476 -25.57 21.13 8.35
CA PRO A 476 -26.53 21.12 9.46
C PRO A 476 -27.87 20.46 9.14
N ALA A 477 -28.33 20.48 7.88
CA ALA A 477 -29.59 19.86 7.51
C ALA A 477 -29.48 18.33 7.57
N LEU A 478 -28.38 17.79 7.02
CA LEU A 478 -28.09 16.36 7.14
C LEU A 478 -27.82 15.94 8.57
N GLU A 479 -27.13 16.78 9.37
CA GLU A 479 -26.97 16.53 10.81
C GLU A 479 -28.33 16.37 11.51
N ALA A 480 -29.30 17.24 11.19
CA ALA A 480 -30.64 17.18 11.76
C ALA A 480 -31.40 15.91 11.32
N ASP A 481 -31.39 15.59 10.03
CA ASP A 481 -32.01 14.37 9.48
C ASP A 481 -31.45 13.10 10.13
N LEU A 482 -30.11 12.99 10.22
CA LEU A 482 -29.42 11.86 10.83
C LEU A 482 -29.72 11.73 12.33
N ASN A 483 -29.76 12.85 13.05
CA ASN A 483 -30.09 12.84 14.48
C ASN A 483 -31.58 12.59 14.75
N ALA A 484 -32.47 12.79 13.78
CA ALA A 484 -33.88 12.42 13.90
C ALA A 484 -34.05 10.89 13.98
N ILE A 485 -33.25 10.12 13.24
CA ILE A 485 -33.29 8.65 13.24
C ILE A 485 -32.35 8.01 14.28
N ALA A 486 -31.39 8.76 14.83
CA ALA A 486 -30.44 8.27 15.84
C ALA A 486 -31.07 7.51 17.03
N PRO A 487 -32.23 7.92 17.60
CA PRO A 487 -32.89 7.19 18.68
C PRO A 487 -33.36 5.78 18.29
N GLU A 488 -33.53 5.51 16.99
CA GLU A 488 -33.92 4.20 16.46
C GLU A 488 -32.71 3.28 16.25
N ILE A 489 -31.48 3.78 16.35
CA ILE A 489 -30.28 2.96 16.22
C ILE A 489 -30.01 2.27 17.57
N SER A 490 -29.98 0.95 17.56
CA SER A 490 -29.64 0.14 18.75
C SER A 490 -28.14 -0.15 18.84
N GLY A 491 -27.47 -0.28 17.69
CA GLY A 491 -26.05 -0.58 17.61
C GLY A 491 -25.45 -0.05 16.31
N CYS A 492 -24.24 0.48 16.40
CA CYS A 492 -23.39 0.85 15.28
C CYS A 492 -22.00 0.33 15.59
N PHE A 493 -21.51 -0.59 14.76
CA PHE A 493 -20.19 -1.20 14.91
C PHE A 493 -19.35 -0.89 13.68
N LEU A 494 -18.18 -0.31 13.89
CA LEU A 494 -17.17 -0.20 12.86
C LEU A 494 -16.19 -1.36 12.99
N PHE A 495 -16.16 -2.22 11.98
CA PHE A 495 -15.26 -3.36 11.96
C PHE A 495 -14.02 -3.09 11.10
N GLN A 496 -12.88 -3.55 11.62
CA GLN A 496 -11.65 -3.69 10.87
C GLN A 496 -11.56 -5.13 10.38
N VAL A 497 -11.61 -5.37 9.07
CA VAL A 497 -11.33 -6.72 8.58
C VAL A 497 -9.83 -6.99 8.68
N GLY A 498 -9.50 -7.95 9.56
CA GLY A 498 -8.14 -8.25 9.98
C GLY A 498 -7.64 -7.19 10.96
N TYR A 499 -7.26 -7.61 12.17
CA TYR A 499 -6.70 -6.75 13.24
C TYR A 499 -5.46 -6.00 12.73
N ASN A 500 -5.69 -4.89 12.04
CA ASN A 500 -4.71 -4.01 11.46
C ASN A 500 -4.99 -2.64 12.04
N VAL A 501 -4.34 -2.38 13.17
CA VAL A 501 -4.44 -1.14 13.95
C VAL A 501 -4.18 0.15 13.14
N LYS A 502 -3.69 0.04 11.89
CA LYS A 502 -3.45 1.17 10.97
C LYS A 502 -4.63 1.46 10.04
N LYS A 503 -5.65 0.61 10.00
CA LYS A 503 -6.85 0.79 9.18
C LYS A 503 -8.03 1.00 10.10
N ARG A 504 -8.40 2.26 10.33
CA ARG A 504 -9.33 2.65 11.41
C ARG A 504 -10.72 2.03 11.21
N HIS A 505 -11.34 2.18 10.02
CA HIS A 505 -12.69 1.69 9.72
C HIS A 505 -12.76 1.10 8.30
N GLN A 506 -13.41 -0.06 8.11
CA GLN A 506 -13.64 -0.63 6.76
C GLN A 506 -15.12 -0.83 6.46
N VAL A 507 -15.89 -1.28 7.44
CA VAL A 507 -17.32 -1.54 7.27
C VAL A 507 -18.09 -1.07 8.50
N ALA A 508 -19.23 -0.42 8.29
CA ALA A 508 -20.18 -0.10 9.36
C ALA A 508 -21.33 -1.10 9.34
N VAL A 509 -21.69 -1.61 10.51
CA VAL A 509 -22.90 -2.43 10.72
C VAL A 509 -23.82 -1.67 11.66
N ILE A 510 -24.99 -1.28 11.17
CA ILE A 510 -25.99 -0.51 11.90
C ILE A 510 -27.21 -1.39 12.11
N HIS A 511 -27.68 -1.50 13.36
CA HIS A 511 -28.86 -2.29 13.73
C HIS A 511 -30.00 -1.38 14.17
N LYS A 512 -31.15 -1.50 13.50
CA LYS A 512 -32.37 -0.73 13.81
C LYS A 512 -33.13 -1.39 14.97
N ARG A 513 -33.63 -0.57 15.90
CA ARG A 513 -34.36 -0.99 17.10
C ARG A 513 -35.63 -1.74 16.80
#